data_AF-S2E3C0-F1
#
_entry.id   AF-S2E3C0-F1
#
_cell.length_a   1.000
_cell.length_b   1.000
_cell.length_c   1.000
_cell.angle_alpha   90.00
_cell.angle_beta   90.00
_cell.angle_gamma   90.00
#
_symmetry.space_group_name_H-M   'P 1'
#
loop_
_entity.id
_entity.type
_entity.pdbx_description
1 polymer ?
#
loop_
_entity_poly.entity_id
_entity_poly.type
_entity_poly.pdbx_seq_one_letter_code
_entity_poly.pdbx_strand_id
1 'polypeptide(L)' 'MIQFSFKNIKITSKIKKNMQKMKVMMLSKCAPIETNPLKLTEIDRHEINKPNEILLKIEACGVCHSQLHGIEG' A
#
# COMPACT_ATOMS: atom_id res chain seq x y z
N MET A 1 33.65 28.27 16.01
CA MET A 1 34.42 28.55 14.77
C MET A 1 34.78 27.18 14.20
N ILE A 2 33.96 26.57 13.36
CA ILE A 2 33.77 26.92 11.95
C ILE A 2 32.27 26.95 11.61
N GLN A 3 31.84 28.06 11.05
CA GLN A 3 30.48 28.31 10.56
C GLN A 3 30.52 27.99 9.06
N PHE A 4 30.00 26.84 8.64
CA PHE A 4 29.82 26.55 7.21
C PHE A 4 28.52 27.19 6.73
N SER A 5 28.68 28.33 6.03
CA SER A 5 27.63 28.97 5.25
C SER A 5 27.57 28.29 3.88
N PHE A 6 26.66 27.31 3.72
CA PHE A 6 26.25 26.88 2.39
C PHE A 6 25.20 27.86 1.86
N LYS A 7 25.69 28.92 1.20
CA LYS A 7 24.89 29.71 0.26
C LYS A 7 24.56 28.84 -0.96
N ASN A 8 23.30 28.89 -1.40
CA ASN A 8 22.80 28.46 -2.71
C ASN A 8 22.65 26.95 -2.98
N ILE A 9 22.02 26.21 -2.08
CA ILE A 9 21.14 25.12 -2.53
C ILE A 9 19.71 25.55 -2.21
N LYS A 10 18.93 25.88 -3.24
CA LYS A 10 17.47 25.90 -3.12
C LYS A 10 17.05 24.45 -2.86
N ILE A 11 17.02 24.04 -1.59
CA ILE A 11 16.24 22.90 -1.17
C ILE A 11 14.78 23.34 -1.23
N THR A 12 14.24 23.49 -2.45
CA THR A 12 12.83 23.16 -2.64
C THR A 12 12.78 21.65 -2.73
N SER A 13 13.02 20.95 -1.63
CA SER A 13 12.47 19.61 -1.47
C SER A 13 10.97 19.82 -1.28
N LYS A 14 10.28 20.12 -2.39
CA LYS A 14 8.94 19.57 -2.59
C LYS A 14 9.18 18.06 -2.57
N ILE A 15 9.19 17.47 -1.37
CA ILE A 15 8.98 16.04 -1.19
C ILE A 15 7.52 15.86 -1.58
N LYS A 16 7.28 15.86 -2.88
CA LYS A 16 6.00 15.56 -3.47
C LYS A 16 5.86 14.06 -3.21
N LYS A 17 5.29 13.70 -2.06
CA LYS A 17 4.83 12.35 -1.79
C LYS A 17 3.85 12.07 -2.93
N ASN A 18 4.32 11.42 -3.98
CA ASN A 18 3.47 11.00 -5.07
C ASN A 18 2.58 9.91 -4.47
N MET A 19 1.43 10.30 -3.92
CA MET A 19 0.38 9.42 -3.43
C MET A 19 -0.22 8.71 -4.64
N GLN A 20 0.52 7.75 -5.18
CA GLN A 20 0.00 6.83 -6.17
C GLN A 20 -1.01 5.94 -5.46
N LYS A 21 -2.22 5.82 -6.01
CA LYS A 21 -3.23 4.89 -5.50
C LYS A 21 -3.01 3.50 -6.10
N MET A 22 -3.48 2.48 -5.42
CA MET A 22 -3.55 1.11 -5.93
C MET A 22 -4.89 0.48 -5.56
N LYS A 23 -5.37 -0.43 -6.41
CA LYS A 23 -6.63 -1.15 -6.19
C LYS A 23 -6.40 -2.39 -5.33
N VAL A 24 -7.31 -2.63 -4.42
CA VAL A 24 -7.30 -3.80 -3.51
C VAL A 24 -8.70 -4.35 -3.33
N MET A 25 -8.79 -5.63 -2.98
CA MET A 25 -10.01 -6.22 -2.43
C MET A 25 -9.93 -6.10 -0.91
N MET A 26 -10.77 -5.25 -0.32
CA MET A 26 -10.76 -4.96 1.11
C MET A 26 -11.87 -5.72 1.84
N LEU A 27 -11.51 -6.39 2.93
CA LEU A 27 -12.43 -7.00 3.87
C LEU A 27 -12.51 -6.12 5.12
N SER A 28 -13.63 -5.41 5.30
CA SER A 28 -13.81 -4.56 6.50
C SER A 28 -14.35 -5.34 7.71
N LYS A 29 -15.10 -6.41 7.46
CA LYS A 29 -15.68 -7.29 8.47
C LYS A 29 -15.90 -8.68 7.87
N CYS A 30 -15.62 -9.73 8.65
CA CYS A 30 -15.94 -11.10 8.24
C CYS A 30 -17.45 -11.28 8.11
N ALA A 31 -17.88 -11.95 7.04
CA ALA A 31 -19.27 -12.25 6.78
C ALA A 31 -19.37 -13.37 5.73
N PRO A 32 -20.53 -14.08 5.63
CA PRO A 32 -20.72 -15.15 4.66
C PRO A 32 -20.42 -14.68 3.22
N ILE A 33 -19.80 -15.55 2.41
CA ILE A 33 -19.35 -15.17 1.06
C ILE A 33 -20.49 -14.66 0.17
N GLU A 34 -21.70 -15.22 0.35
CA GLU A 34 -22.93 -14.85 -0.36
C GLU A 34 -23.33 -13.38 -0.17
N THR A 35 -22.82 -12.72 0.87
CA THR A 35 -23.08 -11.29 1.13
C THR A 35 -22.13 -10.35 0.38
N ASN A 36 -21.20 -10.90 -0.41
CA ASN A 36 -20.14 -10.16 -1.12
C ASN A 36 -19.35 -9.20 -0.20
N PRO A 37 -18.70 -9.72 0.87
CA PRO A 37 -18.08 -8.88 1.89
C PRO A 37 -16.80 -8.17 1.44
N LEU A 38 -16.11 -8.71 0.42
CA LEU A 38 -14.95 -8.05 -0.19
C LEU A 38 -15.39 -6.93 -1.12
N LYS A 39 -14.81 -5.74 -0.94
CA LYS A 39 -15.08 -4.57 -1.78
C LYS A 39 -13.82 -4.12 -2.51
N LEU A 40 -13.95 -3.86 -3.81
CA LEU A 40 -12.88 -3.26 -4.60
C LEU A 40 -12.74 -1.79 -4.21
N THR A 41 -11.59 -1.43 -3.64
CA THR A 41 -11.30 -0.07 -3.17
C THR A 41 -9.91 0.39 -3.61
N GLU A 42 -9.67 1.69 -3.55
CA GLU A 42 -8.36 2.28 -3.83
C GLU A 42 -7.72 2.78 -2.54
N ILE A 43 -6.48 2.37 -2.31
CA ILE A 43 -5.68 2.81 -1.16
C ILE A 43 -4.38 3.45 -1.63
N ASP A 44 -3.71 4.19 -0.74
CA ASP A 44 -2.37 4.68 -1.04
C ASP A 44 -1.41 3.52 -1.23
N ARG A 45 -0.54 3.63 -2.24
CA ARG A 45 0.47 2.63 -2.54
C ARG A 45 1.40 2.45 -1.34
N HIS A 46 1.66 1.21 -0.99
CA HIS A 46 2.57 0.87 0.11
C HIS A 46 3.98 1.43 -0.12
N GLU A 47 4.61 1.84 0.98
CA GLU A 47 6.01 2.28 1.03
C GLU A 47 6.86 1.17 1.66
N ILE A 48 8.06 0.95 1.11
CA ILE A 48 9.04 0.03 1.69
C ILE A 48 9.73 0.75 2.84
N ASN A 49 9.61 0.23 4.06
CA ASN A 49 10.17 0.87 5.25
C ASN A 49 11.41 0.14 5.80
N LYS A 50 11.55 -1.16 5.50
CA LYS A 50 12.66 -1.99 5.98
C LYS A 50 13.53 -2.46 4.82
N PRO A 51 14.84 -2.69 5.04
CA PRO A 51 15.76 -3.10 3.98
C PRO A 51 15.45 -4.46 3.35
N ASN A 52 14.69 -5.32 4.03
CA ASN A 52 14.37 -6.68 3.58
C ASN A 52 12.94 -6.83 3.03
N GLU A 53 12.23 -5.72 2.83
CA GLU A 53 10.89 -5.70 2.23
C GLU A 53 11.00 -5.48 0.72
N ILE A 54 10.10 -6.10 -0.03
CA ILE A 54 9.99 -5.90 -1.47
C ILE A 54 8.54 -5.53 -1.82
N LEU A 55 8.39 -4.61 -2.78
CA LEU A 55 7.08 -4.24 -3.31
C LEU A 55 6.87 -4.96 -4.64
N LEU A 56 5.98 -5.95 -4.64
CA LEU A 56 5.64 -6.73 -5.83
C LEU A 56 4.44 -6.12 -6.55
N LYS A 57 4.55 -6.01 -7.88
CA LYS A 57 3.39 -5.78 -8.75
C LYS A 57 2.72 -7.13 -9.01
N ILE A 58 1.47 -7.26 -8.60
CA ILE A 58 0.68 -8.48 -8.81
C ILE A 58 0.03 -8.41 -10.19
N GLU A 59 0.37 -9.34 -11.09
CA GLU A 59 -0.29 -9.47 -12.40
C GLU A 59 -1.54 -10.37 -12.32
N ALA A 60 -1.50 -11.40 -11.46
CA ALA A 60 -2.61 -12.32 -11.20
C ALA A 60 -2.53 -12.88 -9.78
N CYS A 61 -3.67 -13.26 -9.22
CA CYS A 61 -3.77 -13.93 -7.92
C CYS A 61 -4.60 -15.21 -8.06
N GLY A 62 -4.09 -16.33 -7.54
CA GLY A 62 -4.85 -17.57 -7.46
C GLY A 62 -5.86 -17.52 -6.32
N VAL A 63 -7.02 -18.15 -6.52
CA VAL A 63 -8.06 -18.29 -5.49
C VAL A 63 -8.21 -19.76 -5.10
N CYS A 64 -8.45 -20.03 -3.83
CA CYS A 64 -8.67 -21.38 -3.30
C CYS A 64 -9.72 -21.37 -2.19
N HIS A 65 -10.25 -22.55 -1.84
CA HIS A 65 -11.30 -22.67 -0.83
C HIS A 65 -10.89 -22.17 0.56
N SER A 66 -9.60 -22.24 0.93
CA SER A 66 -9.15 -21.72 2.23
C SER A 66 -9.23 -20.20 2.33
N GLN A 67 -9.27 -19.47 1.21
CA GLN A 67 -9.53 -18.03 1.22
C GLN A 67 -10.96 -17.71 1.66
N LEU A 68 -11.92 -18.59 1.34
CA LEU A 68 -13.32 -18.41 1.77
C LEU A 68 -13.42 -18.50 3.29
N HIS A 69 -12.78 -19.50 3.90
CA HIS A 69 -12.70 -19.59 5.37
C HIS A 69 -12.08 -18.32 5.98
N GLY A 70 -11.03 -17.75 5.36
CA GLY A 70 -10.45 -16.49 5.84
C GLY A 70 -11.38 -15.27 5.75
N ILE A 71 -12.31 -15.26 4.79
CA ILE A 71 -13.28 -14.17 4.59
C ILE A 71 -14.47 -14.30 5.54
N GLU A 72 -14.91 -15.54 5.79
CA GLU A 72 -16.07 -15.84 6.64
C GLU A 72 -15.73 -15.77 8.13
N GLY A 73 -14.46 -16.00 8.50
CA GLY A 73 -13.94 -15.98 9.86
C GLY A 73 -14.01 -17.34 10.53
#